data_AF-A0A7Y2UPK8-F1
#
_entry.id   AF-A0A7Y2UPK8-F1
#
_cell.length_a   1.000
_cell.length_b   1.000
_cell.length_c   1.000
_cell.angle_alpha   90.00
_cell.angle_beta   90.00
_cell.angle_gamma   90.00
#
_symmetry.space_group_name_H-M   'P 1'
#
loop_
_entity.id
_entity.type
_entity.pdbx_description
1 polymer ?
#
loop_
_entity_poly.entity_id
_entity_poly.type
_entity_poly.pdbx_seq_one_letter_code
_entity_poly.pdbx_strand_id
1 'polypeptide(L)'
;MAKLTVTRADFFASIQDMGRRQTQHMGLAQSGVADEHSFFRANYLVGNDLATPVIEIITGLFSITTDVPVTMALTGADMSATLNKIPLSPWQSFVLMPGKLLEINNSRGNGIYGYLAVKGGLEIDLCFNSASTVEREQLGGYQGRKLAVGDELTTILDRPLCPTLSTPPDQIPQFDRPLTLRIMPGYDHDSFPDEAKQMFLSSEYTVTTRIDRTGIR
;
A
#
# COMPACT_ATOMS: atom_id res chain seq x y z
N MET A 1 3.06 -18.65 15.37
CA MET A 1 2.92 -17.54 14.41
C MET A 1 2.18 -16.42 15.10
N ALA A 2 2.54 -15.15 14.86
CA ALA A 2 1.85 -14.02 15.48
C ALA A 2 0.49 -13.79 14.80
N LYS A 3 -0.51 -13.37 15.58
CA LYS A 3 -1.80 -12.95 15.07
C LYS A 3 -1.91 -11.44 15.10
N LEU A 4 -2.29 -10.87 13.96
CA LEU A 4 -2.64 -9.46 13.83
C LEU A 4 -4.15 -9.34 13.65
N THR A 5 -4.82 -8.65 14.57
CA THR A 5 -6.28 -8.49 14.53
C THR A 5 -6.63 -7.09 14.07
N VAL A 6 -7.42 -6.99 13.01
CA VAL A 6 -7.94 -5.71 12.50
C VAL A 6 -9.02 -5.19 13.44
N THR A 7 -8.80 -4.02 14.00
CA THR A 7 -9.70 -3.38 14.98
C THR A 7 -10.48 -2.20 14.42
N ARG A 8 -10.04 -1.63 13.28
CA ARG A 8 -10.75 -0.60 12.51
C ARG A 8 -10.38 -0.74 11.04
N ALA A 9 -11.37 -0.61 10.15
CA ALA A 9 -11.18 -0.66 8.69
C ALA A 9 -12.30 0.13 8.01
N ASP A 10 -12.31 1.45 8.20
CA ASP A 10 -13.44 2.30 7.78
C ASP A 10 -13.43 2.55 6.26
N PHE A 11 -12.23 2.60 5.68
CA PHE A 11 -11.98 2.75 4.25
C PHE A 11 -11.35 1.48 3.67
N PHE A 12 -10.70 1.60 2.52
CA PHE A 12 -10.16 0.46 1.81
C PHE A 12 -8.77 0.10 2.35
N ALA A 13 -8.63 -1.12 2.88
CA ALA A 13 -7.35 -1.74 3.19
C ALA A 13 -7.33 -3.16 2.62
N SER A 14 -6.25 -3.57 1.97
CA SER A 14 -6.18 -4.89 1.32
C SER A 14 -4.75 -5.43 1.29
N ILE A 15 -4.61 -6.75 1.12
CA ILE A 15 -3.30 -7.36 0.90
C ILE A 15 -2.85 -7.09 -0.53
N GLN A 16 -1.65 -6.56 -0.70
CA GLN A 16 -1.05 -6.27 -2.00
C GLN A 16 0.42 -6.70 -2.03
N ASP A 17 0.86 -7.18 -3.20
CA ASP A 17 2.26 -7.41 -3.52
C ASP A 17 2.59 -6.76 -4.88
N MET A 18 3.53 -7.30 -5.65
CA MET A 18 3.88 -6.82 -7.00
C MET A 18 2.83 -7.15 -8.09
N GLY A 19 1.74 -7.81 -7.72
CA GLY A 19 0.67 -8.20 -8.63
C GLY A 19 0.97 -9.47 -9.44
N ARG A 20 -0.08 -9.97 -10.09
CA ARG A 20 -0.09 -11.19 -10.91
C ARG A 20 0.39 -10.87 -12.32
N ARG A 21 1.69 -11.04 -12.55
CA ARG A 21 2.28 -10.80 -13.87
C ARG A 21 1.93 -11.93 -14.83
N GLN A 22 1.96 -11.63 -16.13
CA GLN A 22 1.77 -12.59 -17.23
C GLN A 22 0.37 -13.23 -17.30
N THR A 23 -0.62 -12.78 -16.53
CA THR A 23 -1.99 -13.33 -16.56
C THR A 23 -2.96 -12.54 -17.45
N GLN A 24 -2.52 -11.44 -18.07
CA GLN A 24 -3.39 -10.56 -18.88
C GLN A 24 -4.06 -11.29 -20.05
N HIS A 25 -3.38 -12.26 -20.66
CA HIS A 25 -3.93 -13.08 -21.75
C HIS A 25 -5.13 -13.94 -21.33
N MET A 26 -5.33 -14.13 -20.02
CA MET A 26 -6.50 -14.83 -19.45
C MET A 26 -7.63 -13.87 -19.05
N GLY A 27 -7.50 -12.57 -19.33
CA GLY A 27 -8.46 -11.55 -18.93
C GLY A 27 -8.42 -11.18 -17.43
N LEU A 28 -7.40 -11.64 -16.70
CA LEU A 28 -7.23 -11.35 -15.28
C LEU A 28 -6.50 -10.03 -15.06
N ALA A 29 -7.00 -9.22 -14.13
CA ALA A 29 -6.32 -8.01 -13.69
C ALA A 29 -5.00 -8.36 -12.97
N GLN A 30 -3.92 -7.66 -13.33
CA GLN A 30 -2.62 -7.81 -12.67
C GLN A 30 -2.69 -7.43 -11.18
N SER A 31 -3.41 -6.34 -10.86
CA SER A 31 -3.39 -5.70 -9.52
C SER A 31 -1.96 -5.40 -9.06
N GLY A 32 -1.70 -5.37 -7.76
CA GLY A 32 -0.41 -4.97 -7.19
C GLY A 32 -0.49 -3.65 -6.45
N VAL A 33 0.55 -3.28 -5.71
CA VAL A 33 0.62 -1.97 -5.04
C VAL A 33 0.50 -0.79 -6.02
N ALA A 34 -0.15 0.29 -5.60
CA ALA A 34 -0.31 1.49 -6.43
C ALA A 34 0.95 2.37 -6.52
N ASP A 35 1.81 2.30 -5.50
CA ASP A 35 3.08 3.03 -5.37
C ASP A 35 4.16 2.04 -4.95
N GLU A 36 4.90 1.56 -5.94
CA GLU A 36 5.98 0.60 -5.77
C GLU A 36 7.12 1.16 -4.90
N HIS A 37 7.39 2.48 -4.95
CA HIS A 37 8.51 3.06 -4.20
C HIS A 37 8.28 2.97 -2.70
N SER A 38 7.10 3.39 -2.24
CA SER A 38 6.74 3.28 -0.82
C SER A 38 6.62 1.82 -0.39
N PHE A 39 6.01 0.96 -1.21
CA PHE A 39 5.97 -0.48 -0.97
C PHE A 39 7.35 -1.10 -0.73
N PHE A 40 8.30 -0.89 -1.65
CA PHE A 40 9.65 -1.43 -1.53
C PHE A 40 10.36 -0.89 -0.28
N ARG A 41 10.15 0.39 0.04
CA ARG A 41 10.73 0.98 1.25
C ARG A 41 10.14 0.41 2.52
N ALA A 42 8.84 0.14 2.58
CA ALA A 42 8.22 -0.53 3.72
C ALA A 42 8.86 -1.89 3.99
N ASN A 43 8.99 -2.72 2.95
CA ASN A 43 9.62 -4.04 3.05
C ASN A 43 11.11 -3.96 3.43
N TYR A 44 11.85 -3.02 2.84
CA TYR A 44 13.25 -2.79 3.17
C TYR A 44 13.45 -2.45 4.65
N LEU A 45 12.60 -1.58 5.21
CA LEU A 45 12.71 -1.12 6.61
C LEU A 45 12.53 -2.24 7.64
N VAL A 46 11.80 -3.30 7.28
CA VAL A 46 11.67 -4.51 8.12
C VAL A 46 12.60 -5.64 7.66
N GLY A 47 13.47 -5.41 6.68
CA GLY A 47 14.41 -6.41 6.14
C GLY A 47 13.71 -7.62 5.53
N ASN A 48 12.61 -7.40 4.81
CA ASN A 48 11.95 -8.41 4.00
C ASN A 48 12.57 -8.48 2.59
N ASP A 49 12.21 -9.51 1.83
CA ASP A 49 12.31 -9.43 0.38
C ASP A 49 11.45 -8.26 -0.12
N LEU A 50 11.92 -7.57 -1.16
CA LEU A 50 11.25 -6.36 -1.64
C LEU A 50 9.83 -6.62 -2.13
N ALA A 51 9.54 -7.82 -2.64
CA ALA A 51 8.23 -8.22 -3.16
C ALA A 51 7.32 -8.88 -2.10
N THR A 52 7.72 -8.93 -0.83
CA THR A 52 6.89 -9.51 0.24
C THR A 52 5.53 -8.80 0.34
N PRO A 53 4.40 -9.53 0.45
CA PRO A 53 3.08 -8.93 0.57
C PRO A 53 2.95 -8.00 1.78
N VAL A 54 2.24 -6.88 1.59
CA VAL A 54 1.97 -5.87 2.62
C VAL A 54 0.48 -5.57 2.70
N ILE A 55 0.08 -4.81 3.73
CA ILE A 55 -1.24 -4.21 3.78
C ILE A 55 -1.16 -2.83 3.11
N GLU A 56 -1.83 -2.66 1.98
CA GLU A 56 -2.07 -1.36 1.35
C GLU A 56 -3.32 -0.73 1.97
N ILE A 57 -3.22 0.52 2.40
CA ILE A 57 -4.25 1.28 3.10
C ILE A 57 -4.52 2.55 2.30
N ILE A 58 -5.78 2.79 1.95
CA ILE A 58 -6.21 3.96 1.18
C ILE A 58 -6.88 4.94 2.14
N THR A 59 -6.41 6.19 2.16
CA THR A 59 -6.87 7.30 3.02
C THR A 59 -6.72 7.11 4.54
N GLY A 60 -6.29 5.93 4.98
CA GLY A 60 -6.05 5.63 6.39
C GLY A 60 -7.28 5.07 7.09
N LEU A 61 -7.54 5.54 8.32
CA LEU A 61 -8.65 5.08 9.18
C LEU A 61 -8.69 3.55 9.34
N PHE A 62 -7.50 3.00 9.59
CA PHE A 62 -7.25 1.58 9.81
C PHE A 62 -6.60 1.40 11.17
N SER A 63 -6.88 0.30 11.88
CA SER A 63 -6.14 -0.02 13.09
C SER A 63 -5.99 -1.51 13.28
N ILE A 64 -4.88 -1.88 13.92
CA ILE A 64 -4.50 -3.27 14.13
C ILE A 64 -3.84 -3.44 15.50
N THR A 65 -4.06 -4.60 16.10
CA THR A 65 -3.40 -5.06 17.33
C THR A 65 -2.71 -6.39 17.07
N THR A 66 -1.90 -6.84 18.03
CA THR A 66 -1.13 -8.08 17.95
C THR A 66 -1.17 -8.83 19.30
N ASP A 67 -0.98 -10.15 19.25
CA ASP A 67 -0.87 -11.01 20.43
C ASP A 67 0.58 -11.21 20.91
N VAL A 68 1.57 -10.93 20.06
CA VAL A 68 3.01 -10.95 20.38
C VAL A 68 3.73 -9.72 19.83
N PRO A 69 4.97 -9.41 20.26
CA PRO A 69 5.73 -8.30 19.69
C PRO A 69 6.03 -8.50 18.21
N VAL A 70 5.72 -7.50 17.38
CA VAL A 70 5.89 -7.55 15.91
C VAL A 70 6.56 -6.27 15.40
N THR A 71 7.66 -6.40 14.66
CA THR A 71 8.27 -5.28 13.93
C THR A 71 7.50 -5.01 12.64
N MET A 72 7.14 -3.75 12.44
CA MET A 72 6.40 -3.26 11.28
C MET A 72 7.04 -1.98 10.74
N ALA A 73 6.71 -1.58 9.52
CA ALA A 73 7.04 -0.26 8.98
C ALA A 73 5.85 0.31 8.21
N LEU A 74 5.60 1.61 8.38
CA LEU A 74 4.57 2.36 7.66
C LEU A 74 5.23 3.37 6.73
N THR A 75 4.87 3.37 5.46
CA THR A 75 5.35 4.33 4.45
C THR A 75 4.19 4.83 3.58
N GLY A 76 4.48 5.74 2.65
CA GLY A 76 3.48 6.36 1.77
C GLY A 76 3.02 7.70 2.34
N ALA A 77 1.74 7.99 2.17
CA ALA A 77 1.11 9.22 2.65
C ALA A 77 1.22 9.36 4.17
N ASP A 78 1.32 10.60 4.67
CA ASP A 78 1.26 10.89 6.09
C ASP A 78 -0.17 10.72 6.60
N MET A 79 -0.43 9.58 7.23
CA MET A 79 -1.72 9.23 7.82
C MET A 79 -1.78 9.50 9.33
N SER A 80 -0.86 10.30 9.85
CA SER A 80 -0.80 10.70 11.27
C SER A 80 -1.00 9.53 12.21
N ALA A 81 -0.27 8.45 11.93
CA ALA A 81 -0.39 7.22 12.67
C ALA A 81 0.03 7.43 14.13
N THR A 82 -0.55 6.64 15.03
CA THR A 82 -0.16 6.61 16.44
C THR A 82 0.02 5.18 16.89
N LEU A 83 0.96 4.98 17.81
CA LEU A 83 1.15 3.74 18.54
C LEU A 83 0.67 3.96 19.97
N ASN A 84 -0.47 3.38 20.31
CA ASN A 84 -1.13 3.56 21.60
C ASN A 84 -1.25 5.06 21.97
N LYS A 85 -1.81 5.85 21.04
CA LYS A 85 -2.02 7.31 21.12
C LYS A 85 -0.75 8.17 21.11
N ILE A 86 0.43 7.58 21.00
CA ILE A 86 1.69 8.32 20.83
C ILE A 86 1.95 8.49 19.34
N PRO A 87 2.24 9.71 18.83
CA PRO A 87 2.54 9.92 17.42
C PRO A 87 3.64 8.98 16.92
N LEU A 88 3.37 8.31 15.80
CA LEU A 88 4.32 7.46 15.10
C LEU A 88 4.87 8.22 13.92
N SER A 89 6.20 8.31 13.84
CA SER A 89 6.86 8.83 12.64
C SER A 89 6.85 7.74 11.55
N PRO A 90 6.32 8.02 10.34
CA PRO A 90 6.38 7.06 9.23
C PRO A 90 7.81 6.94 8.68
N TRP A 91 8.00 6.11 7.66
CA TRP A 91 9.28 5.89 6.97
C TRP A 91 10.41 5.35 7.87
N GLN A 92 10.03 4.72 8.98
CA GLN A 92 10.89 3.96 9.86
C GLN A 92 10.13 2.73 10.38
N SER A 93 10.88 1.69 10.75
CA SER A 93 10.31 0.53 11.41
C SER A 93 10.09 0.79 12.91
N PHE A 94 9.07 0.17 13.47
CA PHE A 94 8.70 0.23 14.88
C PHE A 94 8.23 -1.15 15.36
N VAL A 95 8.14 -1.33 16.68
CA VAL A 95 7.63 -2.57 17.27
C VAL A 95 6.23 -2.33 17.83
N LEU A 96 5.24 -3.05 17.32
CA LEU A 96 3.92 -3.14 17.92
C LEU A 96 3.96 -4.19 19.03
N MET A 97 3.76 -3.74 20.27
CA MET A 97 3.73 -4.62 21.44
C MET A 97 2.33 -5.20 21.65
N PRO A 98 2.21 -6.40 22.23
CA PRO A 98 0.92 -7.01 22.49
C PRO A 98 0.06 -6.15 23.42
N GLY A 99 -1.24 -6.08 23.13
CA GLY A 99 -2.18 -5.21 23.83
C GLY A 99 -2.01 -3.71 23.53
N LYS A 100 -1.09 -3.32 22.64
CA LYS A 100 -1.01 -1.96 22.10
C LYS A 100 -1.72 -1.90 20.76
N LEU A 101 -2.20 -0.70 20.44
CA LEU A 101 -2.96 -0.43 19.23
C LEU A 101 -2.11 0.41 18.27
N LEU A 102 -1.97 -0.03 17.03
CA LEU A 102 -1.52 0.83 15.94
C LEU A 102 -2.76 1.47 15.31
N GLU A 103 -2.88 2.79 15.38
CA GLU A 103 -3.97 3.56 14.79
C GLU A 103 -3.43 4.38 13.62
N ILE A 104 -3.86 4.06 12.40
CA ILE A 104 -3.60 4.84 11.20
C ILE A 104 -4.81 5.73 10.98
N ASN A 105 -4.61 7.04 11.05
CA ASN A 105 -5.68 8.03 11.00
C ASN A 105 -5.88 8.53 9.57
N ASN A 106 -6.73 9.53 9.38
CA ASN A 106 -6.97 10.07 8.05
C ASN A 106 -5.68 10.70 7.48
N SER A 107 -5.45 10.52 6.17
CA SER A 107 -4.35 11.18 5.46
C SER A 107 -4.38 12.69 5.67
N ARG A 108 -3.24 13.28 6.00
CA ARG A 108 -3.05 14.73 6.11
C ARG A 108 -2.35 15.24 4.87
N GLY A 109 -3.01 16.13 4.15
CA GLY A 109 -2.44 16.77 2.96
C GLY A 109 -2.46 15.85 1.75
N ASN A 110 -1.31 15.72 1.08
CA ASN A 110 -1.22 15.09 -0.23
C ASN A 110 -0.80 13.61 -0.12
N GLY A 111 -1.37 12.79 -0.99
CA GLY A 111 -1.18 11.34 -1.01
C GLY A 111 -2.32 10.58 -0.34
N ILE A 112 -2.65 9.42 -0.89
CA ILE A 112 -3.77 8.59 -0.41
C ILE A 112 -3.37 7.16 -0.07
N TYR A 113 -2.23 6.66 -0.56
CA TYR A 113 -1.79 5.29 -0.33
C TYR A 113 -0.76 5.22 0.80
N GLY A 114 -0.98 4.31 1.74
CA GLY A 114 -0.05 3.93 2.79
C GLY A 114 0.23 2.43 2.74
N TYR A 115 1.44 2.03 3.12
CA TYR A 115 1.87 0.64 3.08
C TYR A 115 2.41 0.22 4.45
N LEU A 116 1.76 -0.77 5.04
CA LEU A 116 2.16 -1.38 6.30
C LEU A 116 2.81 -2.74 6.04
N ALA A 117 4.14 -2.78 6.13
CA ALA A 117 4.92 -4.01 6.04
C ALA A 117 5.09 -4.64 7.42
N VAL A 118 5.09 -5.97 7.46
CA VAL A 118 5.29 -6.77 8.67
C VAL A 118 6.55 -7.60 8.48
N LYS A 119 7.44 -7.64 9.48
CA LYS A 119 8.66 -8.44 9.42
C LYS A 119 8.34 -9.91 9.12
N GLY A 120 9.03 -10.48 8.14
CA GLY A 120 8.84 -11.85 7.69
C GLY A 120 7.63 -12.08 6.78
N GLY A 121 6.76 -11.07 6.60
CA GLY A 121 5.56 -11.18 5.78
C GLY A 121 4.38 -11.84 6.47
N LEU A 122 3.27 -11.88 5.73
CA LEU A 122 2.00 -12.48 6.14
C LEU A 122 1.83 -13.84 5.44
N GLU A 123 1.22 -14.79 6.14
CA GLU A 123 0.84 -16.07 5.58
C GLU A 123 -0.40 -15.86 4.70
N ILE A 124 -0.19 -15.80 3.39
CA ILE A 124 -1.22 -15.50 2.39
C ILE A 124 -1.11 -16.51 1.25
N ASP A 125 -2.24 -17.11 0.88
CA ASP A 125 -2.31 -18.00 -0.27
C ASP A 125 -2.09 -17.23 -1.57
N LEU A 126 -1.21 -17.74 -2.42
CA LEU A 126 -0.93 -17.14 -3.71
C LEU A 126 -1.95 -17.59 -4.75
N CYS A 127 -2.55 -16.63 -5.45
CA CYS A 127 -3.38 -16.87 -6.62
C CYS A 127 -2.60 -16.43 -7.86
N PHE A 128 -2.32 -17.34 -8.79
CA PHE A 128 -1.48 -17.07 -9.96
C PHE A 128 -0.15 -16.38 -9.61
N ASN A 129 0.56 -16.93 -8.62
CA ASN A 129 1.84 -16.44 -8.12
C ASN A 129 1.83 -15.01 -7.53
N SER A 130 0.67 -14.52 -7.06
CA SER A 130 0.65 -13.28 -6.28
C SER A 130 -0.42 -13.30 -5.19
N ALA A 131 -0.11 -12.60 -4.10
CA ALA A 131 -0.92 -12.36 -2.93
C ALA A 131 -1.80 -11.11 -3.07
N SER A 132 -1.74 -10.39 -4.20
CA SER A 132 -2.55 -9.20 -4.39
C SER A 132 -4.04 -9.51 -4.32
N THR A 133 -4.80 -8.52 -3.88
CA THR A 133 -6.27 -8.58 -3.86
C THR A 133 -6.82 -7.94 -5.13
N VAL A 134 -7.82 -8.56 -5.77
CA VAL A 134 -8.74 -7.88 -6.70
C VAL A 134 -10.17 -8.14 -6.25
N GLU A 135 -10.81 -7.10 -5.72
CA GLU A 135 -12.13 -7.23 -5.08
C GLU A 135 -13.24 -7.56 -6.08
N ARG A 136 -13.19 -6.99 -7.29
CA ARG A 136 -14.19 -7.21 -8.35
C ARG A 136 -14.30 -8.69 -8.74
N GLU A 137 -13.18 -9.39 -8.82
CA GLU A 137 -13.09 -10.81 -9.15
C GLU A 137 -13.03 -11.71 -7.91
N GLN A 138 -13.05 -11.15 -6.70
CA GLN A 138 -12.87 -11.87 -5.44
C GLN A 138 -11.60 -12.74 -5.43
N LEU A 139 -10.48 -12.17 -5.90
CA LEU A 139 -9.27 -12.92 -6.20
C LEU A 139 -8.08 -12.52 -5.32
N GLY A 140 -7.44 -13.50 -4.70
CA GLY A 140 -6.19 -13.36 -3.94
C GLY A 140 -6.31 -12.59 -2.63
N GLY A 141 -5.18 -12.31 -2.00
CA GLY A 141 -5.11 -11.60 -0.73
C GLY A 141 -5.86 -12.30 0.39
N TYR A 142 -6.58 -11.53 1.21
CA TYR A 142 -7.39 -12.07 2.29
C TYR A 142 -8.82 -12.33 1.81
N GLN A 143 -9.11 -13.59 1.47
CA GLN A 143 -10.43 -14.05 1.02
C GLN A 143 -10.97 -13.28 -0.20
N GLY A 144 -10.11 -12.74 -1.06
CA GLY A 144 -10.52 -12.01 -2.26
C GLY A 144 -11.11 -10.62 -2.02
N ARG A 145 -11.05 -10.08 -0.80
CA ARG A 145 -11.75 -8.84 -0.42
C ARG A 145 -10.86 -7.88 0.37
N LYS A 146 -11.36 -6.66 0.57
CA LYS A 146 -10.78 -5.75 1.56
C LYS A 146 -10.86 -6.33 2.98
N LEU A 147 -9.93 -5.90 3.82
CA LEU A 147 -9.91 -6.21 5.25
C LEU A 147 -11.09 -5.53 5.95
N ALA A 148 -11.59 -6.20 6.99
CA ALA A 148 -12.71 -5.77 7.82
C ALA A 148 -12.37 -5.95 9.31
N VAL A 149 -13.12 -5.26 10.16
CA VAL A 149 -12.98 -5.40 11.62
C VAL A 149 -13.21 -6.86 12.03
N GLY A 150 -12.31 -7.38 12.85
CA GLY A 150 -12.32 -8.76 13.32
C GLY A 150 -11.56 -9.75 12.43
N ASP A 151 -11.06 -9.32 11.27
CA ASP A 151 -10.16 -10.17 10.48
C ASP A 151 -8.85 -10.43 11.24
N GLU A 152 -8.38 -11.67 11.16
CA GLU A 152 -7.12 -12.12 11.74
C GLU A 152 -6.12 -12.46 10.62
N LEU A 153 -4.98 -11.79 10.62
CA LEU A 153 -3.87 -12.06 9.71
C LEU A 153 -2.76 -12.78 10.49
N THR A 154 -2.25 -13.87 9.91
CA THR A 154 -1.16 -14.63 10.52
C THR A 154 0.18 -14.20 9.93
N THR A 155 1.20 -14.00 10.76
CA THR A 155 2.56 -13.76 10.28
C THR A 155 3.29 -15.07 10.00
N ILE A 156 4.20 -15.08 9.03
CA ILE A 156 5.00 -16.28 8.71
C ILE A 156 5.92 -16.66 9.89
N LEU A 157 6.46 -15.67 10.60
CA LEU A 157 7.35 -15.90 11.74
C LEU A 157 6.57 -15.93 13.07
N ASP A 158 7.01 -16.72 14.03
CA ASP A 158 6.44 -16.75 15.38
C ASP A 158 6.71 -15.46 16.17
N ARG A 159 7.91 -14.90 15.98
CA ARG A 159 8.35 -13.68 16.64
C ARG A 159 9.06 -12.77 15.64
N PRO A 160 8.31 -12.01 14.83
CA PRO A 160 8.86 -11.19 13.75
C PRO A 160 9.53 -9.93 14.31
N LEU A 161 10.76 -10.04 14.81
CA LEU A 161 11.55 -8.93 15.33
C LEU A 161 12.81 -8.70 14.51
N CYS A 162 13.18 -7.44 14.31
CA CYS A 162 14.47 -7.04 13.74
C CYS A 162 14.92 -5.68 14.30
N PRO A 163 16.21 -5.31 14.12
CA PRO A 163 16.68 -3.96 14.43
C PRO A 163 15.86 -2.91 13.68
N THR A 164 15.69 -1.75 14.30
CA THR A 164 14.94 -0.66 13.69
C THR A 164 15.77 0.06 12.64
N LEU A 165 15.19 0.25 11.45
CA LEU A 165 15.74 1.07 10.37
C LEU A 165 14.88 2.31 10.15
N SER A 166 15.49 3.35 9.60
CA SER A 166 14.81 4.56 9.15
C SER A 166 15.27 4.94 7.75
N THR A 167 14.38 5.56 7.00
CA THR A 167 14.71 6.14 5.69
C THR A 167 15.33 7.51 5.93
N PRO A 168 16.48 7.82 5.30
CA PRO A 168 17.04 9.17 5.31
C PRO A 168 16.00 10.21 4.81
N PRO A 169 15.86 11.39 5.45
CA PRO A 169 14.82 12.35 5.10
C PRO A 169 14.84 12.82 3.63
N ASP A 170 16.02 12.88 3.01
CA ASP A 170 16.23 13.25 1.60
C ASP A 170 15.78 12.16 0.62
N GLN A 171 15.56 10.94 1.08
CA GLN A 171 15.05 9.81 0.29
C GLN A 171 13.54 9.60 0.46
N ILE A 172 12.89 10.38 1.32
CA ILE A 172 11.43 10.36 1.50
C ILE A 172 10.80 11.19 0.37
N PRO A 173 9.90 10.62 -0.45
CA PRO A 173 9.21 11.36 -1.50
C PRO A 173 8.42 12.53 -0.93
N GLN A 174 8.51 13.67 -1.61
CA GLN A 174 7.70 14.84 -1.32
C GLN A 174 6.42 14.81 -2.14
N PHE A 175 5.28 14.85 -1.45
CA PHE A 175 3.94 14.81 -2.05
C PHE A 175 3.32 16.21 -2.23
N ASP A 176 4.03 17.28 -1.88
CA ASP A 176 3.51 18.66 -1.78
C ASP A 176 3.53 19.46 -3.10
N ARG A 177 4.02 18.87 -4.19
CA ARG A 177 4.16 19.53 -5.49
C ARG A 177 3.19 18.97 -6.55
N PRO A 178 2.74 19.79 -7.52
CA PRO A 178 2.07 19.29 -8.72
C PRO A 178 2.90 18.21 -9.42
N LEU A 179 2.24 17.13 -9.85
CA LEU A 179 2.89 16.00 -10.49
C LEU A 179 3.10 16.28 -11.98
N THR A 180 4.36 16.30 -12.43
CA THR A 180 4.69 16.26 -13.85
C THR A 180 4.90 14.81 -14.28
N LEU A 181 3.99 14.29 -15.09
CA LEU A 181 4.06 12.92 -15.61
C LEU A 181 4.74 12.91 -16.98
N ARG A 182 5.70 11.99 -17.15
CA ARG A 182 6.29 11.70 -18.46
C ARG A 182 5.44 10.67 -19.17
N ILE A 183 5.18 10.89 -20.45
CA ILE A 183 4.41 9.99 -21.29
C ILE A 183 5.24 9.56 -22.51
N MET A 184 4.88 8.43 -23.09
CA MET A 184 5.36 8.03 -24.42
C MET A 184 4.19 8.05 -25.39
N PRO A 185 4.32 8.64 -26.59
CA PRO A 185 3.28 8.60 -27.61
C PRO A 185 2.85 7.16 -27.92
N GLY A 186 1.54 6.92 -27.90
CA GLY A 186 0.93 5.64 -28.26
C GLY A 186 0.68 5.50 -29.76
N TYR A 187 0.13 4.35 -30.16
CA TYR A 187 -0.17 4.04 -31.56
C TYR A 187 -1.20 4.99 -32.19
N ASP A 188 -2.16 5.50 -31.40
CA ASP A 188 -3.16 6.45 -31.86
C ASP A 188 -2.67 7.91 -31.90
N HIS A 189 -1.41 8.19 -31.52
CA HIS A 189 -0.91 9.57 -31.40
C HIS A 189 -1.15 10.39 -32.66
N ASP A 190 -0.84 9.83 -33.83
CA ASP A 190 -0.98 10.51 -35.12
C ASP A 190 -2.43 10.69 -35.57
N SER A 191 -3.39 10.04 -34.90
CA SER A 191 -4.82 10.21 -35.18
C SER A 191 -5.40 11.50 -34.57
N PHE A 192 -4.65 12.18 -33.70
CA PHE A 192 -5.09 13.43 -33.08
C PHE A 192 -4.51 14.67 -33.80
N PRO A 193 -5.28 15.77 -33.89
CA PRO A 193 -4.76 17.05 -34.39
C PRO A 193 -3.61 17.58 -33.52
N ASP A 194 -2.70 18.34 -34.12
CA ASP A 194 -1.54 18.88 -33.42
C ASP A 194 -1.93 19.85 -32.30
N GLU A 195 -3.03 20.59 -32.45
CA GLU A 195 -3.57 21.46 -31.41
C GLU A 195 -4.02 20.66 -30.18
N ALA A 196 -4.62 19.48 -30.40
CA ALA A 196 -5.04 18.60 -29.31
C ALA A 196 -3.85 17.98 -28.58
N LYS A 197 -2.80 17.60 -29.32
CA LYS A 197 -1.53 17.13 -28.74
C LYS A 197 -0.86 18.21 -27.89
N GLN A 198 -0.81 19.45 -28.38
CA GLN A 198 -0.25 20.58 -27.63
C GLN A 198 -1.05 20.87 -26.37
N MET A 199 -2.38 20.95 -26.49
CA MET A 199 -3.27 21.11 -25.34
C MET A 199 -3.03 20.00 -24.30
N PHE A 200 -2.89 18.75 -24.74
CA PHE A 200 -2.63 17.62 -23.83
C PHE A 200 -1.32 17.73 -23.06
N LEU A 201 -0.27 18.26 -23.70
CA LEU A 201 1.07 18.35 -23.10
C LEU A 201 1.28 19.63 -22.28
N SER A 202 0.55 20.71 -22.56
CA SER A 202 0.75 22.01 -21.94
C SER A 202 -0.31 22.39 -20.90
N SER A 203 -1.38 21.59 -20.76
CA SER A 203 -2.46 21.88 -19.80
C SER A 203 -2.21 21.25 -18.44
N GLU A 204 -2.76 21.88 -17.40
CA GLU A 204 -2.88 21.28 -16.08
C GLU A 204 -4.18 20.46 -15.99
N TYR A 205 -4.11 19.30 -15.36
CA TYR A 205 -5.23 18.39 -15.18
C TYR A 205 -5.53 18.21 -13.69
N THR A 206 -6.80 18.38 -13.32
CA THR A 206 -7.28 18.19 -11.95
C THR A 206 -7.89 16.80 -11.82
N VAL A 207 -7.36 16.00 -10.88
CA VAL A 207 -7.94 14.70 -10.53
C VAL A 207 -9.31 14.90 -9.88
N THR A 208 -10.30 14.22 -10.43
CA THR A 208 -11.67 14.21 -9.93
C THR A 208 -11.84 13.22 -8.77
N THR A 209 -12.99 13.28 -8.08
CA THR A 209 -13.33 12.30 -7.03
C THR A 209 -13.67 10.91 -7.58
N ARG A 210 -13.74 10.73 -8.91
CA ARG A 210 -13.99 9.44 -9.56
C ARG A 210 -12.68 8.70 -9.83
N ILE A 211 -11.93 8.49 -8.76
CA ILE A 211 -10.66 7.76 -8.74
C ILE A 211 -10.85 6.39 -8.11
N ASP A 212 -10.31 5.37 -8.76
CA ASP A 212 -10.19 4.03 -8.18
C ASP A 212 -8.91 3.34 -8.68
N ARG A 213 -8.72 2.07 -8.30
CA ARG A 213 -7.56 1.27 -8.71
C ARG A 213 -7.59 0.86 -10.20
N THR A 214 -8.70 1.09 -10.90
CA THR A 214 -8.83 0.86 -12.35
C THR A 214 -8.36 2.08 -13.13
N GLY A 215 -8.55 3.29 -12.61
CA GLY A 215 -8.11 4.51 -13.28
C GLY A 215 -8.25 5.79 -12.46
N ILE A 216 -7.42 6.76 -12.82
CA ILE A 216 -7.43 8.13 -12.32
C ILE A 216 -8.07 9.01 -13.41
N ARG A 217 -9.12 9.76 -13.04
CA ARG A 217 -9.89 10.60 -13.96
C ARG A 217 -9.74 12.07 -13.62
#